data_AF-A0A959DME4-F1
#
_entry.id   AF-A0A959DME4-F1
#
_cell.length_a   1.000
_cell.length_b   1.000
_cell.length_c   1.000
_cell.angle_alpha   90.00
_cell.angle_beta   90.00
_cell.angle_gamma   90.00
#
_symmetry.space_group_name_H-M   'P 1'
#
loop_
_entity.id
_entity.type
_entity.pdbx_description
1 polymer ?
#
loop_
_entity_poly.entity_id
_entity_poly.type
_entity_poly.pdbx_seq_one_letter_code
_entity_poly.pdbx_strand_id
1 'polypeptide(L)'
;MEFSAVTPGSILITIVYTILLFWGVWVGVQQIYQGFRRPQQLLNPLFGNRLAIIIFTAHIIVVTLDLFVCGPLALHYKSKLWYWGGRIALLTASLPLAAYFNRNPQSFGKLIGTWVRLRNYFEITLHVVVAAIAVNWFYYYGLLYWLVAYRYLDVGPRRLIQSLYDTPEKLARRPWAPTLNWAVIVAIYILSGLAIYYQQVIYAAPPAAGMTEHTGQPFEWGIVIALNVGILMLFLTLVRKYTGPGPAAELVSE
;
A
#
# COMPACT_ATOMS: atom_id res chain seq x y z
N MET A 1 16.21 -20.39 12.69
CA MET A 1 15.08 -19.45 12.59
C MET A 1 14.29 -19.66 13.88
N GLU A 2 14.36 -18.74 14.85
CA GLU A 2 13.43 -18.82 15.98
C GLU A 2 12.08 -18.34 15.44
N PHE A 3 11.24 -19.29 15.02
CA PHE A 3 9.86 -18.98 14.66
C PHE A 3 9.18 -18.40 15.90
N SER A 4 8.25 -17.47 15.71
CA SER A 4 7.35 -17.13 16.80
C SER A 4 6.71 -18.41 17.31
N ALA A 5 6.58 -18.53 18.63
CA ALA A 5 6.00 -19.71 19.23
C ALA A 5 4.64 -19.98 18.56
N VAL A 6 4.52 -21.13 17.89
CA VAL A 6 3.29 -21.53 17.24
C VAL A 6 2.31 -21.88 18.35
N THR A 7 1.40 -20.95 18.61
CA THR A 7 0.37 -21.05 19.65
C THR A 7 -1.00 -20.99 18.97
N PRO A 8 -2.08 -21.44 19.63
CA PRO A 8 -3.43 -21.27 19.11
C PRO A 8 -3.75 -19.80 18.77
N GLY A 9 -3.22 -18.86 19.58
CA GLY A 9 -3.37 -17.43 19.35
C GLY A 9 -2.66 -16.95 18.07
N SER A 10 -1.39 -17.32 17.87
CA SER A 10 -0.64 -16.92 16.67
C SER A 10 -1.20 -17.55 15.39
N ILE A 11 -1.76 -18.77 15.47
CA ILE A 11 -2.50 -19.39 14.36
C ILE A 11 -3.73 -18.55 14.00
N LEU A 12 -4.57 -18.21 14.99
CA LEU A 12 -5.78 -17.41 14.75
C LEU A 12 -5.45 -16.03 14.18
N ILE A 13 -4.46 -15.33 14.76
CA ILE A 13 -4.00 -14.03 14.28
C ILE A 13 -3.51 -14.13 12.83
N THR A 14 -2.73 -15.17 12.52
CA THR A 14 -2.21 -15.40 11.16
C THR A 14 -3.35 -15.63 10.16
N ILE A 15 -4.36 -16.42 10.51
CA ILE A 15 -5.54 -16.67 9.66
C ILE A 15 -6.28 -15.35 9.40
N VAL A 16 -6.61 -14.60 10.44
CA VAL A 16 -7.33 -13.32 10.31
C VAL A 16 -6.54 -12.33 9.46
N TYR A 17 -5.24 -12.17 9.75
CA TYR A 17 -4.35 -11.28 9.01
C TYR A 17 -4.29 -11.66 7.52
N THR A 18 -4.21 -12.96 7.21
CA THR A 18 -4.17 -13.47 5.84
C THR A 18 -5.49 -13.22 5.10
N ILE A 19 -6.64 -13.46 5.76
CA ILE A 19 -7.95 -13.15 5.19
C ILE A 19 -8.06 -11.66 4.86
N LEU A 20 -7.63 -10.79 5.77
CA LEU A 20 -7.64 -9.34 5.56
C LEU A 20 -6.75 -8.91 4.39
N LEU A 21 -5.56 -9.49 4.26
CA LEU A 21 -4.68 -9.25 3.11
C LEU A 21 -5.33 -9.65 1.79
N PHE A 22 -5.83 -10.89 1.68
CA PHE A 22 -6.47 -11.37 0.47
C PHE A 22 -7.72 -10.56 0.10
N TRP A 23 -8.51 -10.17 1.11
CA TRP A 23 -9.66 -9.31 0.88
C TRP A 23 -9.24 -7.94 0.35
N GLY A 24 -8.19 -7.33 0.90
CA GLY A 24 -7.65 -6.08 0.38
C GLY A 24 -7.18 -6.18 -1.07
N VAL A 25 -6.42 -7.23 -1.40
CA VAL A 25 -5.96 -7.49 -2.77
C VAL A 25 -7.14 -7.67 -3.72
N TRP A 26 -8.13 -8.49 -3.32
CA TRP A 26 -9.34 -8.70 -4.11
C TRP A 26 -10.07 -7.39 -4.39
N VAL A 27 -10.26 -6.53 -3.39
CA VAL A 27 -10.90 -5.22 -3.60
C VAL A 27 -10.07 -4.37 -4.56
N GLY A 28 -8.75 -4.34 -4.44
CA GLY A 28 -7.87 -3.62 -5.36
C GLY A 28 -8.04 -4.07 -6.81
N VAL A 29 -8.05 -5.39 -7.04
CA VAL A 29 -8.30 -5.98 -8.38
C VAL A 29 -9.70 -5.65 -8.89
N GLN A 30 -10.72 -5.71 -8.03
CA GLN A 30 -12.08 -5.31 -8.39
C GLN A 30 -12.17 -3.84 -8.80
N GLN A 31 -11.46 -2.94 -8.11
CA GLN A 31 -11.41 -1.54 -8.49
C GLN A 31 -10.76 -1.33 -9.86
N ILE A 32 -9.69 -2.08 -10.16
CA ILE A 32 -9.03 -2.09 -11.48
C ILE A 32 -10.01 -2.56 -12.56
N TYR A 33 -10.67 -3.70 -12.33
CA TYR A 33 -11.66 -4.25 -13.25
C TYR A 33 -12.81 -3.26 -13.49
N GLN A 34 -13.40 -2.70 -12.43
CA GLN A 34 -14.47 -1.73 -12.51
C GLN A 34 -14.02 -0.47 -13.25
N GLY A 35 -12.83 0.09 -12.95
CA GLY A 35 -12.36 1.29 -13.64
C GLY A 35 -12.14 1.08 -15.14
N PHE A 36 -11.79 -0.13 -15.57
CA PHE A 36 -11.60 -0.43 -16.99
C PHE A 36 -12.86 -0.88 -17.74
N ARG A 37 -13.83 -1.48 -17.06
CA ARG A 37 -14.99 -2.15 -17.71
C ARG A 37 -16.36 -1.64 -17.24
N ARG A 38 -16.45 -1.09 -16.02
CA ARG A 38 -17.70 -0.67 -15.38
C ARG A 38 -17.50 0.57 -14.50
N PRO A 39 -17.02 1.70 -15.07
CA PRO A 39 -16.67 2.89 -14.27
C PRO A 39 -17.84 3.46 -13.47
N GLN A 40 -19.08 3.23 -13.92
CA GLN A 40 -20.31 3.59 -13.21
C GLN A 40 -20.50 2.85 -11.87
N GLN A 41 -19.77 1.76 -11.64
CA GLN A 41 -19.80 0.99 -10.39
C GLN A 41 -18.69 1.42 -9.41
N LEU A 42 -17.84 2.38 -9.79
CA LEU A 42 -16.76 2.84 -8.93
C LEU A 42 -17.28 3.70 -7.78
N LEU A 43 -16.91 3.31 -6.56
CA LEU A 43 -17.13 4.13 -5.36
C LEU A 43 -16.34 5.45 -5.37
N ASN A 44 -15.25 5.52 -6.12
CA ASN A 44 -14.51 6.77 -6.33
C ASN A 44 -14.56 7.14 -7.82
N PRO A 45 -15.36 8.15 -8.21
CA PRO A 45 -15.50 8.58 -9.60
C PRO A 45 -14.19 9.01 -10.26
N LEU A 46 -13.16 9.41 -9.48
CA LEU A 46 -11.84 9.77 -10.02
C LEU A 46 -11.22 8.64 -10.85
N PHE A 47 -11.47 7.39 -10.49
CA PHE A 47 -10.95 6.23 -11.22
C PHE A 47 -11.74 5.91 -12.50
N GLY A 48 -12.79 6.68 -12.81
CA GLY A 48 -13.41 6.67 -14.12
C GLY A 48 -12.53 7.27 -15.21
N ASN A 49 -11.52 8.08 -14.84
CA ASN A 49 -10.51 8.55 -15.78
C ASN A 49 -9.54 7.41 -16.13
N ARG A 50 -9.37 7.14 -17.43
CA ARG A 50 -8.56 6.02 -17.94
C ARG A 50 -7.10 6.11 -17.52
N LEU A 51 -6.51 7.30 -17.51
CA LEU A 51 -5.13 7.49 -17.06
C LEU A 51 -5.01 7.33 -15.54
N ALA A 52 -5.99 7.82 -14.78
CA ALA A 52 -5.99 7.65 -13.32
C ALA A 52 -6.03 6.17 -12.90
N ILE A 53 -6.86 5.35 -13.57
CA ILE A 53 -6.90 3.91 -13.30
C ILE A 53 -5.63 3.19 -13.76
N ILE A 54 -4.98 3.64 -14.85
CA ILE A 54 -3.67 3.09 -15.27
C ILE A 54 -2.60 3.39 -14.21
N ILE A 55 -2.52 4.63 -13.73
CA ILE A 55 -1.58 5.02 -12.66
C ILE A 55 -1.84 4.20 -11.39
N PHE A 56 -3.10 4.04 -11.01
CA PHE A 56 -3.49 3.23 -9.86
C PHE A 56 -3.13 1.75 -10.03
N THR A 57 -3.35 1.20 -11.23
CA THR A 57 -2.98 -0.19 -11.57
C THR A 57 -1.48 -0.40 -11.45
N ALA A 58 -0.68 0.49 -12.05
CA ALA A 58 0.79 0.44 -11.95
C ALA A 58 1.25 0.52 -10.49
N HIS A 59 0.63 1.38 -9.69
CA HIS A 59 0.92 1.48 -8.26
C HIS A 59 0.62 0.18 -7.51
N ILE A 60 -0.59 -0.39 -7.68
CA ILE A 60 -0.97 -1.65 -7.04
C ILE A 60 0.01 -2.77 -7.40
N ILE A 61 0.46 -2.84 -8.66
CA ILE A 61 1.44 -3.86 -9.08
C ILE A 61 2.74 -3.71 -8.28
N VAL A 62 3.28 -2.49 -8.19
CA VAL A 62 4.52 -2.23 -7.44
C VAL A 62 4.36 -2.54 -5.96
N VAL A 63 3.25 -2.12 -5.33
CA VAL A 63 2.98 -2.42 -3.90
C VAL A 63 2.84 -3.92 -3.66
N THR A 64 2.17 -4.64 -4.57
CA THR A 64 1.96 -6.09 -4.45
C THR A 64 3.29 -6.83 -4.60
N LEU A 65 4.11 -6.47 -5.59
CA LEU A 65 5.44 -7.05 -5.78
C LEU A 65 6.37 -6.76 -4.60
N ASP A 66 6.30 -5.56 -4.04
CA ASP A 66 7.04 -5.21 -2.83
C ASP A 66 6.59 -6.05 -1.62
N LEU A 67 5.28 -6.17 -1.37
CA LEU A 67 4.75 -6.89 -0.23
C LEU A 67 5.01 -8.41 -0.29
N PHE A 68 4.84 -9.02 -1.46
CA PHE A 68 4.84 -10.47 -1.61
C PHE A 68 6.13 -11.06 -2.20
N VAL A 69 6.97 -10.25 -2.84
CA VAL A 69 8.19 -10.73 -3.52
C VAL A 69 9.43 -10.02 -2.97
N CYS A 70 9.62 -8.73 -3.29
CA CYS A 70 10.86 -8.02 -2.97
C CYS A 70 11.08 -7.90 -1.45
N GLY A 71 10.01 -7.59 -0.71
CA GLY A 71 10.02 -7.46 0.74
C GLY A 71 10.46 -8.75 1.44
N PRO A 72 9.73 -9.86 1.23
CA PRO A 72 10.07 -11.16 1.78
C PRO A 72 11.46 -11.64 1.36
N LEU A 73 11.87 -11.46 0.09
CA LEU A 73 13.22 -11.82 -0.36
C LEU A 73 14.30 -11.00 0.36
N ALA A 74 14.11 -9.70 0.49
CA ALA A 74 15.04 -8.83 1.19
C ALA A 74 15.18 -9.20 2.67
N LEU A 75 14.09 -9.59 3.35
CA LEU A 75 14.16 -10.11 4.72
C LEU A 75 14.84 -11.48 4.76
N HIS A 76 14.40 -12.42 3.92
CA HIS A 76 14.90 -13.79 3.91
C HIS A 76 16.42 -13.82 3.69
N TYR A 77 16.95 -13.01 2.77
CA TYR A 77 18.39 -12.97 2.49
C TYR A 77 19.15 -11.89 3.27
N LYS A 78 18.48 -11.08 4.10
CA LYS A 78 19.07 -9.84 4.68
C LYS A 78 19.78 -9.01 3.60
N SER A 79 19.11 -8.82 2.45
CA SER A 79 19.69 -8.11 1.30
C SER A 79 19.31 -6.63 1.32
N LYS A 80 20.30 -5.78 1.63
CA LYS A 80 20.13 -4.32 1.61
C LYS A 80 19.80 -3.81 0.20
N LEU A 81 20.36 -4.45 -0.83
CA LEU A 81 20.10 -4.09 -2.22
C LEU A 81 18.62 -4.24 -2.59
N TRP A 82 18.04 -5.41 -2.31
CA TRP A 82 16.62 -5.66 -2.58
C TRP A 82 15.70 -4.85 -1.67
N TYR A 83 16.11 -4.60 -0.42
CA TYR A 83 15.40 -3.69 0.48
C TYR A 83 15.27 -2.29 -0.13
N TRP A 84 16.39 -1.65 -0.43
CA TRP A 84 16.42 -0.29 -0.97
C TRP A 84 15.77 -0.23 -2.35
N GLY A 85 16.00 -1.23 -3.19
CA GLY A 85 15.36 -1.36 -4.48
C GLY A 85 13.83 -1.36 -4.39
N GLY A 86 13.26 -2.12 -3.45
CA GLY A 86 11.82 -2.14 -3.20
C GLY A 86 11.30 -0.81 -2.63
N ARG A 87 12.02 -0.20 -1.68
CA ARG A 87 11.61 1.07 -1.07
C ARG A 87 11.58 2.22 -2.07
N ILE A 88 12.59 2.34 -2.94
CA ILE A 88 12.65 3.39 -3.96
C ILE A 88 11.51 3.20 -4.97
N ALA A 89 11.28 1.97 -5.43
CA ALA A 89 10.16 1.64 -6.31
C ALA A 89 8.82 2.01 -5.68
N LEU A 90 8.60 1.64 -4.42
CA LEU A 90 7.38 1.94 -3.67
C LEU A 90 7.17 3.45 -3.50
N LEU A 91 8.22 4.20 -3.15
CA LEU A 91 8.15 5.66 -3.00
C LEU A 91 7.80 6.32 -4.34
N THR A 92 8.50 5.94 -5.41
CA THR A 92 8.28 6.43 -6.77
C THR A 92 6.86 6.18 -7.25
N ALA A 93 6.33 4.98 -7.01
CA ALA A 93 4.97 4.61 -7.36
C ALA A 93 3.91 5.29 -6.46
N SER A 94 4.24 5.65 -5.23
CA SER A 94 3.31 6.25 -4.26
C SER A 94 3.17 7.77 -4.41
N LEU A 95 4.24 8.47 -4.82
CA LEU A 95 4.27 9.93 -4.93
C LEU A 95 3.16 10.50 -5.84
N PRO A 96 2.89 9.95 -7.04
CA PRO A 96 1.80 10.41 -7.89
C PRO A 96 0.42 10.33 -7.23
N LEU A 97 0.16 9.24 -6.50
CA LEU A 97 -1.11 9.09 -5.79
C LEU A 97 -1.24 10.12 -4.66
N ALA A 98 -0.15 10.35 -3.93
CA ALA A 98 -0.12 11.33 -2.86
C ALA A 98 -0.32 12.76 -3.39
N ALA A 99 0.33 13.11 -4.49
CA ALA A 99 0.28 14.44 -5.08
C ALA A 99 -1.06 14.73 -5.77
N TYR A 100 -1.63 13.77 -6.49
CA TYR A 100 -2.74 14.02 -7.42
C TYR A 100 -4.07 13.36 -6.99
N PHE A 101 -4.06 12.16 -6.42
CA PHE A 101 -5.31 11.41 -6.16
C PHE A 101 -5.82 11.55 -4.72
N ASN A 102 -4.96 11.88 -3.75
CA ASN A 102 -5.36 12.20 -2.37
C ASN A 102 -6.03 13.57 -2.22
N ARG A 103 -6.16 14.35 -3.31
CA ARG A 103 -6.79 15.68 -3.29
C ARG A 103 -8.31 15.64 -3.16
N ASN A 104 -8.97 14.50 -3.40
CA ASN A 104 -10.44 14.41 -3.30
C ASN A 104 -10.95 13.38 -2.27
N PRO A 105 -10.78 13.64 -0.95
CA PRO A 105 -11.34 12.83 0.14
C PRO A 105 -12.87 12.81 0.17
N GLN A 106 -13.53 13.60 -0.68
CA GLN A 106 -14.97 13.77 -0.70
C GLN A 106 -15.71 12.44 -0.96
N SER A 107 -15.09 11.49 -1.67
CA SER A 107 -15.66 10.13 -1.89
C SER A 107 -15.64 9.23 -0.64
N PHE A 108 -14.93 9.62 0.43
CA PHE A 108 -14.85 8.87 1.69
C PHE A 108 -15.50 9.61 2.89
N GLY A 109 -15.87 10.88 2.71
CA GLY A 109 -16.29 11.77 3.80
C GLY A 109 -15.09 12.43 4.52
N LYS A 110 -15.34 13.57 5.19
CA LYS A 110 -14.30 14.42 5.79
C LYS A 110 -13.41 13.67 6.80
N LEU A 111 -14.00 12.84 7.65
CA LEU A 111 -13.28 12.11 8.71
C LEU A 111 -12.30 11.08 8.13
N ILE A 112 -12.81 10.15 7.32
CA ILE A 112 -11.99 9.08 6.71
C ILE A 112 -10.95 9.68 5.76
N GLY A 113 -11.34 10.70 4.99
CA GLY A 113 -10.44 11.40 4.10
C GLY A 113 -9.26 12.06 4.80
N THR A 114 -9.50 12.73 5.94
CA THR A 114 -8.43 13.31 6.77
C THR A 114 -7.52 12.24 7.35
N TRP A 115 -8.08 11.14 7.86
CA TRP A 115 -7.29 10.01 8.35
C TRP A 115 -6.38 9.42 7.27
N VAL A 116 -6.91 9.15 6.07
CA VAL A 116 -6.13 8.59 4.96
C VAL A 116 -4.99 9.52 4.56
N ARG A 117 -5.23 10.84 4.52
CA ARG A 117 -4.16 11.83 4.27
C ARG A 117 -3.09 11.79 5.36
N LEU A 118 -3.49 11.91 6.62
CA LEU A 118 -2.57 11.88 7.78
C LEU A 118 -1.72 10.61 7.76
N ARG A 119 -2.37 9.45 7.62
CA ARG A 119 -1.71 8.15 7.54
C ARG A 119 -0.72 8.10 6.39
N ASN A 120 -1.09 8.55 5.19
CA ASN A 120 -0.18 8.51 4.04
C ASN A 120 1.06 9.38 4.27
N TYR A 121 0.92 10.57 4.86
CA TYR A 121 2.07 11.41 5.23
C TYR A 121 2.92 10.73 6.31
N PHE A 122 2.30 10.23 7.37
CA PHE A 122 2.98 9.51 8.44
C PHE A 122 3.76 8.30 7.91
N GLU A 123 3.13 7.45 7.08
CA GLU A 123 3.76 6.28 6.48
C GLU A 123 4.96 6.67 5.62
N ILE A 124 4.83 7.71 4.78
CA ILE A 124 5.94 8.18 3.93
C ILE A 124 7.08 8.70 4.81
N THR A 125 6.79 9.55 5.80
CA THR A 125 7.81 10.05 6.73
C THR A 125 8.47 8.90 7.49
N LEU A 126 7.70 7.93 7.98
CA LEU A 126 8.23 6.77 8.69
C LEU A 126 9.09 5.88 7.80
N HIS A 127 8.70 5.71 6.52
CA HIS A 127 9.54 5.02 5.53
C HIS A 127 10.86 5.74 5.32
N VAL A 128 10.88 7.08 5.20
CA VAL A 128 12.09 7.89 5.02
C VAL A 128 12.96 7.86 6.28
N VAL A 129 12.38 8.00 7.46
CA VAL A 129 13.09 7.97 8.75
C VAL A 129 13.71 6.60 9.00
N VAL A 130 12.95 5.52 8.83
CA VAL A 130 13.48 4.18 9.00
C VAL A 130 14.51 3.88 7.92
N ALA A 131 14.27 4.26 6.66
CA ALA A 131 15.29 4.18 5.61
C ALA A 131 16.59 4.88 6.03
N ALA A 132 16.52 6.10 6.55
CA ALA A 132 17.68 6.87 6.99
C ALA A 132 18.40 6.27 8.21
N ILE A 133 17.68 5.53 9.06
CA ILE A 133 18.19 4.99 10.33
C ILE A 133 18.51 3.48 10.22
N ALA A 134 18.08 2.78 9.16
CA ALA A 134 18.02 1.32 9.10
C ALA A 134 19.39 0.63 9.14
N VAL A 135 19.86 0.34 10.35
CA VAL A 135 20.89 -0.66 10.66
C VAL A 135 20.25 -1.99 11.12
N ASN A 136 18.95 -2.02 11.47
CA ASN A 136 18.28 -3.19 12.06
C ASN A 136 17.10 -3.73 11.20
N TRP A 137 17.18 -5.01 10.85
CA TRP A 137 16.20 -5.77 10.07
C TRP A 137 14.82 -5.92 10.73
N PHE A 138 14.72 -5.78 12.06
CA PHE A 138 13.44 -5.76 12.77
C PHE A 138 12.55 -4.58 12.35
N TYR A 139 13.14 -3.40 12.14
CA TYR A 139 12.36 -2.24 11.69
C TYR A 139 11.91 -2.41 10.25
N TYR A 140 12.73 -3.04 9.40
CA TYR A 140 12.31 -3.35 8.03
C TYR A 140 11.15 -4.35 8.00
N TYR A 141 11.25 -5.40 8.80
CA TYR A 141 10.18 -6.35 9.04
C TYR A 141 8.87 -5.64 9.43
N GLY A 142 8.95 -4.69 10.37
CA GLY A 142 7.85 -3.82 10.76
C GLY A 142 7.31 -2.99 9.60
N LEU A 143 8.16 -2.28 8.85
CA LEU A 143 7.71 -1.49 7.69
C LEU A 143 6.92 -2.34 6.67
N LEU A 144 7.39 -3.55 6.38
CA LEU A 144 6.79 -4.42 5.39
C LEU A 144 5.44 -4.97 5.87
N TYR A 145 5.44 -5.71 6.98
CA TYR A 145 4.25 -6.46 7.42
C TYR A 145 3.29 -5.62 8.26
N TRP A 146 3.66 -4.43 8.70
CA TRP A 146 2.70 -3.48 9.28
C TRP A 146 2.30 -2.43 8.25
N LEU A 147 3.21 -1.55 7.83
CA LEU A 147 2.81 -0.37 7.06
C LEU A 147 2.43 -0.68 5.61
N VAL A 148 3.25 -1.46 4.89
CA VAL A 148 2.91 -1.82 3.50
C VAL A 148 1.69 -2.72 3.48
N ALA A 149 1.66 -3.76 4.33
CA ALA A 149 0.53 -4.67 4.45
C ALA A 149 -0.78 -3.97 4.83
N TYR A 150 -0.73 -2.96 5.71
CA TYR A 150 -1.93 -2.24 6.15
C TYR A 150 -2.73 -1.64 5.00
N ARG A 151 -2.07 -1.30 3.89
CA ARG A 151 -2.72 -0.85 2.65
C ARG A 151 -3.70 -1.86 2.07
N TYR A 152 -3.60 -3.12 2.44
CA TYR A 152 -4.56 -4.18 2.11
C TYR A 152 -5.45 -4.53 3.29
N LEU A 153 -4.90 -4.60 4.52
CA LEU A 153 -5.62 -5.05 5.72
C LEU A 153 -6.90 -4.25 5.99
N ASP A 154 -6.87 -2.93 5.79
CA ASP A 154 -8.00 -2.06 6.12
C ASP A 154 -9.04 -1.94 5.01
N VAL A 155 -8.68 -2.27 3.77
CA VAL A 155 -9.48 -1.95 2.59
C VAL A 155 -10.80 -2.71 2.58
N GLY A 156 -10.73 -4.03 2.82
CA GLY A 156 -11.91 -4.90 2.85
C GLY A 156 -12.93 -4.46 3.92
N PRO A 157 -12.53 -4.43 5.21
CA PRO A 157 -13.39 -3.95 6.29
C PRO A 157 -13.91 -2.54 6.06
N ARG A 158 -13.05 -1.62 5.61
CA ARG A 158 -13.46 -0.24 5.31
C ARG A 158 -14.56 -0.18 4.27
N ARG A 159 -14.45 -0.97 3.20
CA ARG A 159 -15.45 -1.03 2.12
C ARG A 159 -16.75 -1.67 2.58
N LEU A 160 -16.67 -2.74 3.38
CA LEU A 160 -17.85 -3.36 3.97
C LEU A 160 -18.65 -2.34 4.79
N ILE A 161 -18.00 -1.63 5.70
CA ILE A 161 -18.68 -0.64 6.55
C ILE A 161 -19.13 0.58 5.74
N GLN A 162 -18.37 0.97 4.72
CA GLN A 162 -18.76 2.06 3.82
C GLN A 162 -20.10 1.80 3.13
N SER A 163 -20.44 0.55 2.81
CA SER A 163 -21.75 0.20 2.23
C SER A 163 -22.96 0.56 3.11
N LEU A 164 -22.72 0.80 4.40
CA LEU A 164 -23.76 1.22 5.35
C LEU A 164 -24.14 2.70 5.21
N TYR A 165 -23.29 3.52 4.57
CA TYR A 165 -23.44 4.98 4.47
C TYR A 165 -22.98 5.57 3.13
N ASP A 166 -22.89 4.75 2.08
CA ASP A 166 -22.42 5.14 0.74
C ASP A 166 -23.40 6.03 -0.05
N THR A 167 -24.61 6.27 0.46
CA THR A 167 -25.58 7.24 -0.09
C THR A 167 -25.99 8.28 0.95
N PRO A 168 -26.41 9.49 0.52
CA PRO A 168 -26.89 10.53 1.44
C PRO A 168 -28.02 10.05 2.36
N GLU A 169 -28.93 9.23 1.84
CA GLU A 169 -30.08 8.69 2.59
C GLU A 169 -29.62 7.69 3.66
N LYS A 170 -28.68 6.80 3.30
CA LYS A 170 -28.09 5.85 4.24
C LYS A 170 -27.28 6.55 5.33
N LEU A 171 -26.51 7.59 4.95
CA LEU A 171 -25.74 8.39 5.88
C LEU A 171 -26.64 9.17 6.85
N ALA A 172 -27.73 9.78 6.35
CA ALA A 172 -28.71 10.47 7.19
C ALA A 172 -29.38 9.52 8.20
N ARG A 173 -29.66 8.27 7.80
CA ARG A 173 -30.20 7.23 8.70
C ARG A 173 -29.15 6.69 9.69
N ARG A 174 -27.86 6.78 9.37
CA ARG A 174 -26.76 6.19 10.15
C ARG A 174 -25.59 7.17 10.26
N PRO A 175 -25.77 8.32 10.94
CA PRO A 175 -24.72 9.34 11.05
C PRO A 175 -23.48 8.85 11.82
N TRP A 176 -23.62 7.77 12.60
CA TRP A 176 -22.53 7.12 13.34
C TRP A 176 -21.65 6.19 12.48
N ALA A 177 -22.11 5.77 11.31
CA ALA A 177 -21.42 4.75 10.51
C ALA A 177 -20.03 5.18 10.01
N PRO A 178 -19.78 6.45 9.63
CA PRO A 178 -18.43 6.93 9.34
C PRO A 178 -17.48 6.83 10.55
N THR A 179 -17.97 7.12 11.75
CA THR A 179 -17.19 7.02 13.00
C THR A 179 -16.86 5.56 13.31
N LEU A 180 -17.81 4.64 13.13
CA LEU A 180 -17.56 3.20 13.26
C LEU A 180 -16.51 2.74 12.25
N ASN A 181 -16.61 3.18 10.99
CA ASN A 181 -15.62 2.84 9.97
C ASN A 181 -14.23 3.33 10.36
N TRP A 182 -14.13 4.57 10.84
CA TRP A 182 -12.88 5.12 11.35
C TRP A 182 -12.32 4.31 12.53
N ALA A 183 -13.16 3.94 13.50
CA ALA A 183 -12.73 3.15 14.65
C ALA A 183 -12.19 1.77 14.21
N VAL A 184 -12.85 1.11 13.25
CA VAL A 184 -12.41 -0.19 12.74
C VAL A 184 -11.06 -0.09 12.01
N ILE A 185 -10.86 0.90 11.14
CA ILE A 185 -9.58 1.04 10.43
C ILE A 185 -8.44 1.39 11.39
N VAL A 186 -8.67 2.23 12.40
CA VAL A 186 -7.68 2.56 13.43
C VAL A 186 -7.38 1.33 14.30
N ALA A 187 -8.38 0.56 14.69
CA ALA A 187 -8.19 -0.68 15.44
C ALA A 187 -7.34 -1.68 14.65
N ILE A 188 -7.63 -1.88 13.35
CA ILE A 188 -6.81 -2.74 12.48
C ILE A 188 -5.37 -2.21 12.41
N TYR A 189 -5.17 -0.89 12.29
CA TYR A 189 -3.83 -0.29 12.23
C TYR A 189 -3.01 -0.59 13.48
N ILE A 190 -3.61 -0.41 14.67
CA ILE A 190 -2.94 -0.63 15.96
C ILE A 190 -2.74 -2.13 16.19
N LEU A 191 -3.78 -2.95 16.03
CA LEU A 191 -3.72 -4.40 16.30
C LEU A 191 -2.77 -5.12 15.35
N SER A 192 -2.72 -4.73 14.07
CA SER A 192 -1.72 -5.27 13.15
C SER A 192 -0.30 -4.87 13.56
N GLY A 193 -0.08 -3.61 13.95
CA GLY A 193 1.22 -3.17 14.47
C GLY A 193 1.66 -3.97 15.70
N LEU A 194 0.76 -4.19 16.67
CA LEU A 194 1.03 -5.02 17.84
C LEU A 194 1.29 -6.49 17.46
N ALA A 195 0.48 -7.06 16.56
CA ALA A 195 0.67 -8.43 16.10
C ALA A 195 2.05 -8.62 15.45
N ILE A 196 2.51 -7.66 14.65
CA ILE A 196 3.85 -7.68 14.04
C ILE A 196 4.93 -7.46 15.10
N TYR A 197 4.78 -6.48 15.99
CA TYR A 197 5.75 -6.22 17.06
C TYR A 197 5.97 -7.45 17.97
N TYR A 198 4.90 -8.13 18.36
CA TYR A 198 4.93 -9.37 19.13
C TYR A 198 5.09 -10.64 18.28
N GLN A 199 5.42 -10.49 16.99
CA GLN A 199 5.73 -11.57 16.06
C GLN A 199 4.62 -12.65 15.95
N GLN A 200 3.35 -12.29 16.14
CA GLN A 200 2.23 -13.22 16.17
C GLN A 200 1.81 -13.75 14.80
N VAL A 201 2.32 -13.18 13.70
CA VAL A 201 2.03 -13.63 12.33
C VAL A 201 3.10 -14.62 11.90
N ILE A 202 2.75 -15.90 11.77
CA ILE A 202 3.69 -17.03 11.69
C ILE A 202 4.68 -16.92 10.52
N TYR A 203 4.19 -16.56 9.33
CA TYR A 203 5.06 -16.44 8.14
C TYR A 203 5.83 -15.12 8.11
N ALA A 204 5.45 -14.16 8.95
CA ALA A 204 6.09 -12.86 9.05
C ALA A 204 7.04 -12.91 10.25
N ALA A 205 8.24 -13.43 10.04
CA ALA A 205 9.30 -13.47 11.05
C ALA A 205 10.46 -12.53 10.67
N PRO A 206 11.05 -11.80 11.63
CA PRO A 206 12.28 -11.06 11.37
C PRO A 206 13.45 -12.02 11.09
N PRO A 207 14.48 -11.59 10.35
CA PRO A 207 15.66 -12.41 10.11
C PRO A 207 16.37 -12.74 11.42
N ALA A 208 16.88 -13.97 11.56
CA ALA A 208 17.60 -14.38 12.76
C ALA A 208 18.86 -13.51 12.96
N ALA A 209 19.18 -13.17 14.22
CA ALA A 209 20.30 -12.29 14.54
C ALA A 209 21.65 -12.80 13.97
N GLY A 210 21.88 -14.11 14.01
CA GLY A 210 23.08 -14.76 13.50
C GLY A 210 23.11 -15.02 11.98
N MET A 211 22.09 -14.60 11.23
CA MET A 211 22.08 -14.80 9.78
C MET A 211 23.02 -13.82 9.07
N THR A 212 23.86 -14.33 8.17
CA THR A 212 24.76 -13.51 7.35
C THR A 212 23.96 -12.59 6.42
N GLU A 213 24.42 -11.34 6.26
CA GLU A 213 23.83 -10.43 5.26
C GLU A 213 24.24 -10.83 3.85
N HIS A 214 23.28 -10.91 2.94
CA HIS A 214 23.56 -11.14 1.53
C HIS A 214 24.28 -9.93 0.91
N THR A 215 25.42 -10.20 0.28
CA THR A 215 26.15 -9.23 -0.52
C THR A 215 25.68 -9.29 -1.96
N GLY A 216 25.09 -8.18 -2.43
CA GLY A 216 24.54 -8.08 -3.78
C GLY A 216 25.61 -8.29 -4.85
N GLN A 217 25.35 -9.21 -5.77
CA GLN A 217 26.20 -9.49 -6.93
C GLN A 217 26.00 -8.42 -8.02
N PRO A 218 27.01 -8.14 -8.87
CA PRO A 218 26.92 -7.08 -9.89
C PRO A 218 25.69 -7.16 -10.80
N PHE A 219 25.23 -8.36 -11.15
CA PHE A 219 24.03 -8.53 -11.97
C PHE A 219 22.76 -8.12 -11.22
N GLU A 220 22.67 -8.37 -9.91
CA GLU A 220 21.53 -7.95 -9.08
C GLU A 220 21.46 -6.42 -9.01
N TRP A 221 22.61 -5.74 -8.91
CA TRP A 221 22.67 -4.28 -9.01
C TRP A 221 22.13 -3.79 -10.34
N GLY A 222 22.56 -4.41 -11.44
CA GLY A 222 22.04 -4.11 -12.77
C GLY A 222 20.51 -4.25 -12.86
N ILE A 223 19.96 -5.35 -12.33
CA ILE A 223 18.51 -5.60 -12.30
C ILE A 223 17.79 -4.55 -11.44
N VAL A 224 18.24 -4.32 -10.21
CA VAL A 224 17.56 -3.41 -9.27
C VAL A 224 17.59 -1.96 -9.78
N ILE A 225 18.71 -1.51 -10.35
CA ILE A 225 18.83 -0.19 -10.97
C ILE A 225 17.91 -0.09 -12.18
N ALA A 226 17.95 -1.06 -13.10
CA ALA A 226 17.13 -1.06 -14.31
C ALA A 226 15.62 -1.04 -13.98
N LEU A 227 15.18 -1.84 -13.00
CA LEU A 227 13.79 -1.84 -12.54
C LEU A 227 13.38 -0.50 -11.95
N ASN A 228 14.20 0.11 -11.10
CA ASN A 228 13.89 1.41 -10.49
C ASN A 228 13.84 2.53 -11.52
N VAL A 229 14.79 2.57 -12.47
CA VAL A 229 14.76 3.52 -13.60
C VAL A 229 13.52 3.29 -14.46
N GLY A 230 13.19 2.04 -14.78
CA GLY A 230 11.99 1.71 -15.56
C GLY A 230 10.70 2.17 -14.87
N ILE A 231 10.58 1.92 -13.56
CA ILE A 231 9.44 2.39 -12.74
C ILE A 231 9.38 3.91 -12.72
N LEU A 232 10.51 4.60 -12.50
CA LEU A 232 10.58 6.05 -12.53
C LEU A 232 10.11 6.62 -13.87
N MET A 233 10.64 6.10 -14.98
CA MET A 233 10.28 6.54 -16.33
C MET A 233 8.81 6.27 -16.64
N LEU A 234 8.28 5.11 -16.23
CA LEU A 234 6.86 4.78 -16.36
C LEU A 234 5.99 5.81 -15.62
N PHE A 235 6.25 6.04 -14.34
CA PHE A 235 5.44 6.95 -13.53
C PHE A 235 5.57 8.41 -13.97
N LEU A 236 6.77 8.86 -14.37
CA LEU A 236 6.96 10.19 -14.95
C LEU A 236 6.13 10.36 -16.23
N THR A 237 6.15 9.37 -17.12
CA THR A 237 5.37 9.40 -18.37
C THR A 237 3.88 9.43 -18.10
N LEU A 238 3.39 8.56 -17.21
CA LEU A 238 1.97 8.49 -16.87
C LEU A 238 1.48 9.77 -16.19
N VAL A 239 2.26 10.31 -15.24
CA VAL A 239 1.94 11.59 -14.57
C VAL A 239 1.94 12.72 -15.57
N ARG A 240 2.97 12.84 -16.42
CA ARG A 240 3.03 13.89 -17.45
C ARG A 240 1.81 13.83 -18.39
N LYS A 241 1.37 12.63 -18.78
CA LYS A 241 0.12 12.47 -19.57
C LYS A 241 -1.13 12.85 -18.80
N TYR A 242 -1.13 12.65 -17.48
CA TYR A 242 -2.28 12.96 -16.63
C TYR A 242 -2.38 14.45 -16.26
N THR A 243 -1.25 15.14 -16.09
CA THR A 243 -1.18 16.54 -15.62
C THR A 243 -0.78 17.54 -16.70
N GLY A 244 -0.26 17.08 -17.84
CA GLY A 244 0.20 17.93 -18.92
C GLY A 244 -0.95 18.59 -19.69
N PRO A 245 -0.64 19.56 -20.55
CA PRO A 245 -1.60 20.09 -21.50
C PRO A 245 -2.15 18.91 -22.32
N GLY A 246 -3.47 18.79 -22.45
CA GLY A 246 -4.05 17.68 -23.23
C GLY A 246 -3.58 17.72 -24.70
N PRO A 247 -3.89 16.69 -25.50
CA PRO A 247 -3.55 16.67 -26.94
C PRO A 247 -4.04 17.90 -27.72
N ALA A 248 -5.03 18.61 -27.18
CA ALA A 248 -5.57 19.84 -27.76
C ALA A 248 -4.70 21.09 -27.53
N ALA A 249 -3.73 21.08 -26.62
CA ALA A 249 -2.87 22.23 -26.35
C ALA A 249 -1.64 22.30 -27.26
N GLU A 250 -1.25 21.18 -27.88
CA GLU A 250 -0.28 21.16 -28.99
C GLU A 250 -0.87 21.79 -30.27
N LEU A 251 -2.20 21.91 -30.36
CA LEU A 251 -2.91 22.55 -31.49
C LEU A 251 -3.12 24.06 -31.32
N VAL A 252 -2.74 24.64 -30.18
CA VAL A 252 -2.87 26.09 -29.90
C VAL A 252 -1.49 26.76 -29.80
N SER A 253 -0.41 25.99 -29.99
CA SER A 253 0.98 26.47 -29.98
C SER A 253 1.61 26.60 -31.37
N GLU A 254 0.82 26.56 -32.44
CA GLU A 254 1.25 26.95 -33.80
C GLU A 254 0.49 28.19 -34.28
#